data_AF-A0A2V9J9Y5-F1
#
_entry.id   AF-A0A2V9J9Y5-F1
#
_cell.length_a   1.000
_cell.length_b   1.000
_cell.length_c   1.000
_cell.angle_alpha   90.00
_cell.angle_beta   90.00
_cell.angle_gamma   90.00
#
_symmetry.space_group_name_H-M   'P 1'
#
loop_
_entity.id
_entity.type
_entity.pdbx_description
1 polymer ?
#
loop_
_entity_poly.entity_id
_entity_poly.type
_entity_poly.pdbx_seq_one_letter_code
_entity_poly.pdbx_strand_id
1 'polypeptide(L)'
;MNQKRKTTAAQQPRLLDESRAIRTSLLSDALGKGGAMDHDMRCLSANCRMAGPAVTVRVHTADILMVGITLSQCPKGSVLVIDGQGELNTALWGEVTTLAARLKGLQGVVIDGAAAVRLYIPETGSSGMKTERLSFLRSVWRW
;
A
#
# COMPACT_ATOMS: atom_id res chain seq x y z
N MET A 1 26.50 1.42 -20.82
CA MET A 1 26.09 0.01 -20.94
C MET A 1 25.76 -0.50 -19.54
N ASN A 2 24.54 -0.26 -19.03
CA ASN A 2 24.19 -0.54 -17.63
C ASN A 2 23.17 -1.68 -17.57
N GLN A 3 23.64 -2.90 -17.39
CA GLN A 3 22.80 -4.09 -17.25
C GLN A 3 22.01 -3.99 -15.94
N LYS A 4 20.71 -3.65 -16.03
CA LYS A 4 19.76 -3.79 -14.91
C LYS A 4 19.75 -5.27 -14.49
N ARG A 5 20.49 -5.61 -13.44
CA ARG A 5 20.47 -6.97 -12.86
C ARG A 5 19.03 -7.25 -12.41
N LYS A 6 18.36 -8.19 -13.09
CA LYS A 6 17.06 -8.70 -12.63
C LYS A 6 17.31 -9.44 -11.32
N THR A 7 16.65 -9.00 -10.24
CA THR A 7 16.73 -9.63 -8.93
C THR A 7 16.26 -11.08 -9.02
N THR A 8 17.10 -12.03 -8.62
CA THR A 8 16.74 -13.46 -8.62
C THR A 8 15.71 -13.76 -7.53
N ALA A 9 14.80 -14.72 -7.76
CA ALA A 9 13.75 -15.11 -6.81
C ALA A 9 14.26 -15.41 -5.39
N ALA A 10 15.48 -15.94 -5.27
CA ALA A 10 16.13 -16.22 -3.97
C ALA A 10 16.54 -14.97 -3.17
N GLN A 11 16.75 -13.82 -3.84
CA GLN A 11 17.19 -12.57 -3.18
C GLN A 11 16.02 -11.71 -2.71
N GLN A 12 14.82 -11.93 -3.27
CA GLN A 12 13.62 -11.15 -2.98
C GLN A 12 13.25 -11.08 -1.50
N PRO A 13 13.18 -12.19 -0.73
CA PRO A 13 12.79 -12.10 0.69
C PRO A 13 13.77 -11.27 1.52
N ARG A 14 15.09 -11.45 1.30
CA ARG A 14 16.12 -10.68 1.99
C ARG A 14 16.01 -9.18 1.68
N LEU A 15 15.82 -8.82 0.41
CA LEU A 15 15.70 -7.43 -0.01
C LEU A 15 14.44 -6.77 0.56
N LEU A 16 13.34 -7.51 0.69
CA LEU A 16 12.11 -7.01 1.31
C LEU A 16 12.32 -6.69 2.79
N ASP A 17 13.02 -7.55 3.52
CA ASP A 17 13.30 -7.32 4.94
C ASP A 17 14.24 -6.13 5.15
N GLU A 18 15.31 -6.02 4.36
CA GLU A 18 16.21 -4.86 4.39
C GLU A 18 15.47 -3.57 4.02
N SER A 19 14.57 -3.60 3.04
CA SER A 19 13.79 -2.44 2.60
C SER A 19 12.85 -1.90 3.68
N ARG A 20 12.34 -2.75 4.58
CA ARG A 20 11.47 -2.32 5.70
C ARG A 20 12.21 -1.47 6.72
N ALA A 21 13.51 -1.71 6.89
CA ALA A 21 14.35 -0.99 7.85
C ALA A 21 14.80 0.39 7.33
N ILE A 22 14.87 0.56 6.01
CA ILE A 22 15.38 1.78 5.38
C ILE A 22 14.25 2.83 5.26
N ARG A 23 14.59 4.12 5.35
CA ARG A 23 13.62 5.20 5.08
C ARG A 23 13.38 5.33 3.58
N THR A 24 12.14 5.63 3.19
CA THR A 24 11.78 5.86 1.77
C THR A 24 12.61 6.97 1.12
N SER A 25 12.99 8.01 1.88
CA SER A 25 13.88 9.08 1.40
C SER A 25 15.25 8.54 0.96
N LEU A 26 15.88 7.70 1.79
CA LEU A 26 17.17 7.08 1.50
C LEU A 26 17.09 6.11 0.31
N LEU A 27 15.97 5.39 0.18
CA LEU A 27 15.72 4.54 -0.99
C LEU A 27 15.63 5.38 -2.27
N SER A 28 14.93 6.52 -2.23
CA SER A 28 14.84 7.41 -3.38
C SER A 28 16.20 8.01 -3.75
N ASP A 29 16.99 8.45 -2.76
CA ASP A 29 18.35 8.94 -2.98
C ASP A 29 19.24 7.88 -3.65
N ALA A 30 19.19 6.63 -3.16
CA ALA A 30 19.92 5.50 -3.75
C ALA A 30 19.47 5.18 -5.18
N LEU A 31 18.22 5.48 -5.53
CA LEU A 31 17.66 5.34 -6.88
C LEU A 31 17.91 6.57 -7.77
N GLY A 32 18.73 7.53 -7.34
CA GLY A 32 19.01 8.76 -8.08
C GLY A 32 17.85 9.76 -8.06
N LYS A 33 17.16 9.86 -6.91
CA LYS A 33 15.93 10.66 -6.70
C LYS A 33 14.74 10.19 -7.56
N GLY A 34 14.75 8.92 -7.98
CA GLY A 34 13.67 8.27 -8.70
C GLY A 34 12.78 7.41 -7.79
N GLY A 35 11.65 6.95 -8.34
CA GLY A 35 10.79 5.93 -7.71
C GLY A 35 9.92 6.42 -6.55
N ALA A 36 9.91 7.72 -6.26
CA ALA A 36 8.95 8.32 -5.34
C ALA A 36 7.56 8.45 -6.02
N MET A 37 6.51 8.32 -5.22
CA MET A 37 5.14 8.64 -5.65
C MET A 37 4.90 10.15 -5.60
N ASP A 38 3.76 10.58 -6.16
CA ASP A 38 3.35 11.97 -6.13
C ASP A 38 3.31 12.53 -4.70
N HIS A 39 3.71 13.79 -4.56
CA HIS A 39 3.75 14.51 -3.29
C HIS A 39 2.38 14.65 -2.63
N ASP A 40 1.26 14.45 -3.33
CA ASP A 40 -0.09 14.49 -2.76
C ASP A 40 -0.50 13.20 -2.05
N MET A 41 0.28 12.12 -2.20
CA MET A 41 0.06 10.88 -1.45
C MET A 41 0.30 11.11 0.05
N ARG A 42 -0.70 10.79 0.87
CA ARG A 42 -0.71 10.96 2.34
C ARG A 42 -0.99 9.64 3.02
N CYS A 43 -0.35 9.42 4.16
CA CYS A 43 -0.67 8.25 4.96
C CYS A 43 -2.05 8.36 5.62
N LEU A 44 -2.85 7.29 5.55
CA LEU A 44 -4.08 7.17 6.35
C LEU A 44 -3.89 6.33 7.63
N SER A 45 -2.72 5.74 7.86
CA SER A 45 -2.44 4.97 9.07
C SER A 45 -1.48 5.73 9.99
N ALA A 46 -1.56 5.50 11.30
CA ALA A 46 -0.58 6.02 12.25
C ALA A 46 0.84 5.48 11.97
N ASN A 47 0.95 4.35 11.26
CA ASN A 47 2.21 3.79 10.80
C ASN A 47 2.13 3.49 9.31
N CYS A 48 2.96 4.17 8.51
CA CYS A 48 2.94 4.06 7.05
C CYS A 48 4.05 3.20 6.43
N ARG A 49 4.76 2.41 7.24
CA ARG A 49 5.87 1.61 6.75
C ARG A 49 5.40 0.23 6.32
N MET A 50 5.56 -0.05 5.03
CA MET A 50 5.34 -1.35 4.44
C MET A 50 6.35 -1.60 3.32
N ALA A 51 6.70 -2.86 3.11
CA ALA A 51 7.41 -3.32 1.92
C ALA A 51 6.92 -4.72 1.56
N GLY A 52 6.71 -4.94 0.27
CA GLY A 52 6.22 -6.19 -0.30
C GLY A 52 6.21 -6.11 -1.84
N PRO A 53 6.06 -7.25 -2.53
CA PRO A 53 5.87 -7.27 -3.97
C PRO A 53 4.59 -6.49 -4.34
N ALA A 54 4.68 -5.62 -5.35
CA ALA A 54 3.53 -4.85 -5.81
C ALA A 54 2.63 -5.71 -6.71
N VAL A 55 1.33 -5.74 -6.39
CA VAL A 55 0.27 -6.21 -7.28
C VAL A 55 -0.50 -4.98 -7.72
N THR A 56 -0.52 -4.70 -9.01
CA THR A 56 -1.08 -3.46 -9.56
C THR A 56 -2.40 -3.72 -10.27
N VAL A 57 -3.37 -2.84 -10.05
CA VAL A 57 -4.59 -2.78 -10.86
C VAL A 57 -4.84 -1.34 -11.26
N ARG A 58 -5.21 -1.14 -12.52
CA ARG A 58 -5.71 0.13 -13.03
C ARG A 58 -7.20 0.01 -13.26
N VAL A 59 -7.97 0.95 -12.73
CA VAL A 59 -9.43 0.94 -12.79
C VAL A 59 -9.97 2.25 -13.35
N HIS A 60 -11.18 2.18 -13.91
CA HIS A 60 -11.95 3.38 -14.24
C HIS A 60 -12.75 3.83 -13.01
N THR A 61 -13.28 5.06 -13.05
CA THR A 61 -14.16 5.60 -12.01
C THR A 61 -15.27 4.61 -11.67
N ALA A 62 -15.47 4.37 -10.37
CA ALA A 62 -16.49 3.47 -9.81
C ALA A 62 -16.33 1.95 -10.10
N ASP A 63 -15.21 1.49 -10.66
CA ASP A 63 -14.96 0.05 -10.86
C ASP A 63 -14.40 -0.63 -9.60
N ILE A 64 -15.27 -0.83 -8.61
CA ILE A 64 -14.92 -1.49 -7.33
C ILE A 64 -14.73 -3.01 -7.52
N LEU A 65 -15.35 -3.58 -8.55
CA LEU A 65 -15.35 -5.03 -8.78
C LEU A 65 -13.94 -5.50 -9.16
N MET A 66 -13.26 -4.78 -10.05
CA MET A 66 -11.88 -5.10 -10.42
C MET A 66 -10.92 -4.97 -9.23
N VAL A 67 -11.15 -4.01 -8.33
CA VAL A 67 -10.40 -3.90 -7.07
C VAL A 67 -10.60 -5.14 -6.20
N GLY A 68 -11.84 -5.59 -6.02
CA GLY A 68 -12.16 -6.79 -5.24
C GLY A 68 -11.58 -8.08 -5.84
N ILE A 69 -11.64 -8.24 -7.16
CA ILE A 69 -11.06 -9.40 -7.86
C ILE A 69 -9.54 -9.40 -7.72
N THR A 70 -8.89 -8.25 -7.90
CA THR A 70 -7.44 -8.15 -7.73
C THR A 70 -7.04 -8.46 -6.29
N LEU A 71 -7.78 -7.93 -5.32
CA LEU A 71 -7.59 -8.24 -3.92
C LEU A 71 -7.68 -9.76 -3.67
N SER A 72 -8.67 -10.44 -4.25
CA SER A 72 -8.85 -11.90 -4.10
C SER A 72 -7.77 -12.74 -4.79
N GLN A 73 -6.96 -12.16 -5.67
CA GLN A 73 -5.82 -12.81 -6.33
C GLN A 73 -4.44 -12.43 -5.75
N CYS A 74 -4.34 -11.34 -4.98
CA CYS A 74 -3.09 -10.90 -4.34
C CYS A 74 -2.41 -12.02 -3.51
N PRO A 75 -1.10 -12.28 -3.66
CA PRO A 75 -0.39 -13.19 -2.76
C PRO A 75 -0.30 -12.64 -1.33
N LYS A 76 -0.21 -13.52 -0.32
CA LYS A 76 0.09 -13.10 1.06
C LYS A 76 1.43 -12.35 1.09
N GLY A 77 1.49 -11.24 1.82
CA GLY A 77 2.68 -10.41 1.94
C GLY A 77 2.91 -9.40 0.81
N SER A 78 1.99 -9.31 -0.16
CA SER A 78 2.04 -8.31 -1.23
C SER A 78 1.51 -6.94 -0.80
N VAL A 79 1.84 -5.92 -1.58
CA VAL A 79 1.25 -4.57 -1.51
C VAL A 79 0.35 -4.38 -2.72
N LEU A 80 -0.93 -4.11 -2.50
CA LEU A 80 -1.86 -3.79 -3.59
C LEU A 80 -1.71 -2.31 -3.96
N VAL A 81 -1.49 -2.03 -5.25
CA VAL A 81 -1.37 -0.67 -5.78
C VAL A 81 -2.52 -0.46 -6.76
N ILE A 82 -3.40 0.49 -6.44
CA ILE A 82 -4.59 0.84 -7.22
C ILE A 82 -4.32 2.17 -7.91
N ASP A 83 -4.23 2.12 -9.24
CA ASP A 83 -4.27 3.30 -10.10
C ASP A 83 -5.75 3.61 -10.41
N GLY A 84 -6.30 4.56 -9.65
CA GLY A 84 -7.63 5.11 -9.85
C GLY A 84 -7.63 6.40 -10.67
N GLN A 85 -6.50 6.75 -11.31
CA GLN A 85 -6.35 7.92 -12.15
C GLN A 85 -6.69 9.25 -11.45
N GLY A 86 -6.42 9.33 -10.14
CA GLY A 86 -6.72 10.51 -9.33
C GLY A 86 -8.21 10.78 -9.11
N GLU A 87 -9.10 9.81 -9.32
CA GLU A 87 -10.55 9.99 -9.12
C GLU A 87 -10.89 10.27 -7.65
N LEU A 88 -11.56 11.40 -7.37
CA LEU A 88 -11.89 11.85 -6.02
C LEU A 88 -13.39 11.84 -5.67
N ASN A 89 -14.28 11.73 -6.67
CA ASN A 89 -15.72 11.80 -6.44
C ASN A 89 -16.30 10.46 -5.94
N THR A 90 -15.66 9.35 -6.31
CA THR A 90 -16.10 8.00 -5.94
C THR A 90 -14.99 7.25 -5.22
N ALA A 91 -15.28 6.71 -4.04
CA ALA A 91 -14.31 5.92 -3.30
C ALA A 91 -14.09 4.54 -3.93
N LEU A 92 -12.85 4.20 -4.23
CA LEU A 92 -12.42 2.89 -4.76
C LEU A 92 -12.14 1.88 -3.64
N TRP A 93 -12.11 2.33 -2.39
CA TRP A 93 -11.71 1.55 -1.24
C TRP A 93 -12.45 1.97 0.02
N GLY A 94 -12.79 1.01 0.88
CA GLY A 94 -13.51 1.25 2.12
C GLY A 94 -13.23 0.21 3.22
N GLU A 95 -14.11 0.14 4.21
CA GLU A 95 -13.92 -0.72 5.39
C GLU A 95 -13.96 -2.22 5.06
N VAL A 96 -14.86 -2.66 4.18
CA VAL A 96 -14.99 -4.08 3.79
C VAL A 96 -13.74 -4.57 3.06
N THR A 97 -13.25 -3.80 2.10
CA THR A 97 -12.01 -4.14 1.36
C THR A 97 -10.79 -4.08 2.27
N THR A 98 -10.78 -3.15 3.25
CA THR A 98 -9.76 -3.08 4.30
C THR A 98 -9.71 -4.36 5.13
N LEU A 99 -10.86 -4.83 5.62
CA LEU A 99 -10.93 -6.08 6.37
C LEU A 99 -10.49 -7.28 5.53
N ALA A 100 -10.95 -7.36 4.29
CA ALA A 100 -10.57 -8.42 3.36
C ALA A 100 -9.05 -8.45 3.10
N ALA A 101 -8.42 -7.29 2.90
CA ALA A 101 -6.97 -7.18 2.74
C ALA A 101 -6.21 -7.67 3.98
N ARG A 102 -6.73 -7.39 5.17
CA ARG A 102 -6.15 -7.83 6.45
C ARG A 102 -6.23 -9.33 6.61
N LEU A 103 -7.42 -9.91 6.40
CA LEU A 103 -7.65 -11.35 6.49
C LEU A 103 -6.78 -12.12 5.49
N LYS A 104 -6.55 -11.51 4.33
CA LYS A 104 -5.69 -12.08 3.30
C LYS A 104 -4.19 -11.93 3.58
N GLY A 105 -3.81 -11.08 4.52
CA GLY A 105 -2.42 -10.88 4.92
C GLY A 105 -1.61 -10.05 3.91
N LEU A 106 -2.22 -9.05 3.27
CA LEU A 106 -1.47 -8.02 2.54
C LEU A 106 -0.62 -7.20 3.52
N GLN A 107 0.50 -6.65 3.04
CA GLN A 107 1.32 -5.71 3.81
C GLN A 107 0.72 -4.30 3.84
N GLY A 108 -0.09 -3.97 2.83
CA GLY A 108 -0.84 -2.73 2.77
C GLY A 108 -1.36 -2.43 1.38
N VAL A 109 -1.94 -1.24 1.24
CA VAL A 109 -2.60 -0.81 0.01
C VAL A 109 -2.21 0.64 -0.29
N VAL A 110 -1.88 0.90 -1.55
CA VAL A 110 -1.59 2.23 -2.11
C VAL A 110 -2.71 2.55 -3.09
N ILE A 111 -3.31 3.73 -2.97
CA ILE A 111 -4.48 4.11 -3.79
C ILE A 111 -4.26 5.51 -4.34
N ASP A 112 -4.18 5.61 -5.65
CA ASP A 112 -4.28 6.89 -6.36
C ASP A 112 -5.77 7.19 -6.64
N GLY A 113 -6.44 7.78 -5.66
CA GLY A 113 -7.86 8.10 -5.72
C GLY A 113 -8.52 8.24 -4.34
N ALA A 114 -9.84 8.35 -4.32
CA ALA A 114 -10.62 8.44 -3.09
C ALA A 114 -10.72 7.10 -2.35
N ALA A 115 -10.57 7.15 -1.04
CA ALA A 115 -10.83 6.06 -0.12
C ALA A 115 -11.72 6.54 1.02
N ALA A 116 -12.78 5.79 1.31
CA ALA A 116 -13.74 6.05 2.38
C ALA A 116 -13.48 5.06 3.53
N VAL A 117 -12.39 5.31 4.27
CA VAL A 117 -12.00 4.49 5.44
C VAL A 117 -12.04 5.35 6.67
N ARG A 118 -12.67 4.86 7.74
CA ARG A 118 -12.55 5.49 9.06
C ARG A 118 -11.13 5.26 9.57
N LEU A 119 -10.44 6.35 9.91
CA LEU A 119 -9.16 6.28 10.60
C LEU A 119 -9.36 5.57 11.94
N TYR A 120 -8.84 4.35 12.07
CA TYR A 120 -8.79 3.67 13.37
C TYR A 120 -7.59 4.22 14.14
N ILE A 121 -7.85 5.16 15.04
CA ILE A 121 -6.88 5.60 16.04
C ILE A 121 -7.02 4.60 17.20
N PRO A 122 -6.04 3.72 17.46
CA PRO A 122 -6.09 2.92 18.66
C PRO A 122 -5.96 3.87 19.86
N GLU A 123 -7.02 4.00 20.65
CA GLU A 123 -6.89 4.57 21.99
C GLU A 123 -5.94 3.67 22.77
N THR A 124 -4.87 4.27 23.30
CA THR A 124 -3.88 3.56 24.09
C THR A 124 -4.52 3.01 25.36
N GLY A 125 -4.57 1.68 25.50
CA GLY A 125 -5.03 1.03 26.73
C GLY A 125 -4.87 -0.48 26.72
N SER A 126 -3.80 -0.96 27.38
CA SER A 126 -3.60 -2.31 27.96
C SER A 126 -3.63 -3.56 27.06
N SER A 127 -2.46 -4.20 26.99
CA SER A 127 -2.19 -5.64 27.09
C SER A 127 -3.00 -6.61 26.22
N GLY A 128 -2.32 -7.23 25.25
CA GLY A 128 -2.61 -8.63 24.91
C GLY A 128 -3.27 -8.93 23.56
N MET A 129 -3.02 -8.18 22.48
CA MET A 129 -3.27 -8.68 21.12
C MET A 129 -2.15 -8.19 20.18
N LYS A 130 -1.37 -9.13 19.62
CA LYS A 130 -0.38 -8.83 18.58
C LYS A 130 -1.14 -8.57 17.26
N THR A 131 -1.53 -7.33 17.04
CA THR A 131 -2.27 -6.89 15.86
C THR A 131 -1.30 -6.62 14.71
N GLU A 132 -1.20 -7.56 13.76
CA GLU A 132 -0.39 -7.38 12.54
C GLU A 132 -1.00 -6.30 11.63
N ARG A 133 -0.12 -5.37 11.18
CA ARG A 133 -0.42 -4.00 10.73
C ARG A 133 -0.67 -3.92 9.22
N LEU A 134 -1.57 -3.03 8.81
CA LEU A 134 -1.72 -2.54 7.42
C LEU A 134 -1.38 -1.05 7.36
N SER A 135 -0.58 -0.64 6.36
CA SER A 135 -0.24 0.75 6.07
C SER A 135 -0.99 1.23 4.82
N PHE A 136 -1.43 2.50 4.79
CA PHE A 136 -2.27 3.06 3.71
C PHE A 136 -1.73 4.41 3.23
N LEU A 137 -1.70 4.65 1.91
CA LEU A 137 -1.41 5.97 1.29
C LEU A 137 -2.56 6.41 0.34
N ARG A 138 -2.99 7.68 0.40
CA ARG A 138 -4.12 8.33 -0.31
C ARG A 138 -3.87 9.84 -0.52
N SER A 139 -4.37 10.47 -1.59
CA SER A 139 -4.58 11.94 -1.64
C SER A 139 -5.83 12.36 -0.85
N VAL A 140 -5.67 13.16 0.22
CA VAL A 140 -6.71 13.43 1.23
C VAL A 140 -7.59 14.64 0.86
N TRP A 141 -8.92 14.44 0.93
CA TRP A 141 -9.92 15.52 1.11
C TRP A 141 -10.32 15.56 2.59
N ARG A 142 -10.42 16.77 3.16
CA ARG A 142 -10.76 17.05 4.56
C ARG A 142 -12.01 17.93 4.56
N TRP A 143 -13.03 17.55 5.33
CA TRP A 143 -14.03 18.48 5.88
C TRP A 143 -13.70 18.69 7.36
#